data_AF-A0A7W1QT48-F1
#
_entry.id   AF-A0A7W1QT48-F1
#
_cell.length_a   1.000
_cell.length_b   1.000
_cell.length_c   1.000
_cell.angle_alpha   90.00
_cell.angle_beta   90.00
_cell.angle_gamma   90.00
#
_symmetry.space_group_name_H-M   'P 1'
#
loop_
_entity.id
_entity.type
_entity.pdbx_description
1 polymer ?
#
loop_
_entity_poly.entity_id
_entity_poly.type
_entity_poly.pdbx_seq_one_letter_code
_entity_poly.pdbx_strand_id
1 'polypeptide(L)'
;MKKPHDRYRPGDVLWIYTYQGEGFFKVWFKGRMYVEELVFSPYGGSTGQRCEVSDHCWGELDKKLNSVWWIKIKLAGGRVGWTNEGENFSGADACG
;
A
#
# COMPACT_ATOMS: atom_id res chain seq x y z
N MET A 1 -18.04 14.07 7.78
CA MET A 1 -18.64 13.81 6.43
C MET A 1 -17.51 13.30 5.57
N LYS A 2 -17.57 12.04 5.11
CA LYS A 2 -16.45 11.37 4.42
C LYS A 2 -15.92 12.25 3.28
N LYS A 3 -14.59 12.38 3.19
CA LYS A 3 -13.94 13.21 2.16
C LYS A 3 -14.34 12.68 0.77
N PRO A 4 -14.78 13.55 -0.16
CA PRO A 4 -15.13 13.11 -1.51
C PRO A 4 -13.89 12.55 -2.22
N HIS A 5 -14.11 11.52 -3.04
CA HIS A 5 -13.11 10.94 -3.93
C HIS A 5 -13.58 11.12 -5.37
N ASP A 6 -12.67 11.49 -6.27
CA ASP A 6 -13.02 11.83 -7.66
C ASP A 6 -13.67 10.64 -8.39
N ARG A 7 -13.29 9.41 -8.04
CA ARG A 7 -13.74 8.17 -8.68
C ARG A 7 -14.80 7.36 -7.92
N TYR A 8 -14.79 7.43 -6.59
CA TYR A 8 -15.53 6.51 -5.73
C TYR A 8 -16.59 7.25 -4.94
N ARG A 9 -17.71 6.58 -4.68
CA ARG A 9 -18.82 7.13 -3.90
C ARG A 9 -19.05 6.28 -2.64
N PRO A 10 -19.65 6.87 -1.59
CA PRO A 10 -20.07 6.08 -0.43
C PRO A 10 -20.92 4.87 -0.86
N GLY A 11 -20.54 3.69 -0.37
CA GLY A 11 -21.19 2.41 -0.71
C GLY A 11 -20.50 1.62 -1.84
N ASP A 12 -19.57 2.22 -2.59
CA ASP A 12 -18.73 1.45 -3.52
C ASP A 12 -17.82 0.48 -2.74
N VAL A 13 -17.64 -0.73 -3.28
CA VAL A 13 -16.73 -1.75 -2.75
C VAL A 13 -15.60 -1.97 -3.75
N LEU A 14 -14.37 -1.92 -3.24
CA LEU A 14 -13.14 -2.11 -3.99
C LEU A 14 -12.40 -3.33 -3.45
N TRP A 15 -11.74 -4.08 -4.34
CA TRP A 15 -10.85 -5.16 -3.92
C TRP A 15 -9.42 -4.65 -3.91
N ILE A 16 -8.75 -4.74 -2.77
CA ILE A 16 -7.37 -4.29 -2.59
C ILE A 16 -6.43 -5.46 -2.81
N TYR A 17 -5.39 -5.25 -3.62
CA TYR A 17 -4.41 -6.28 -3.99
C TYR A 17 -3.00 -5.89 -3.50
N THR A 18 -2.13 -5.51 -4.42
CA THR A 18 -0.68 -5.43 -4.19
C THR A 18 -0.28 -4.04 -3.71
N TYR A 19 0.39 -3.97 -2.56
CA TYR A 19 1.08 -2.76 -2.11
C TYR A 19 2.18 -2.38 -3.10
N GLN A 20 2.25 -1.11 -3.48
CA GLN A 20 3.25 -0.56 -4.41
C GLN A 20 4.33 0.28 -3.71
N GLY A 21 4.18 0.55 -2.40
CA GLY A 21 5.02 1.50 -1.65
C GLY A 21 4.26 2.78 -1.31
N GLU A 22 4.73 3.51 -0.30
CA GLU A 22 4.26 4.85 0.10
C GLU A 22 2.72 5.01 0.22
N GLY A 23 2.04 3.98 0.74
CA GLY A 23 0.58 4.00 0.88
C GLY A 23 -0.22 3.69 -0.40
N PHE A 24 0.44 3.42 -1.54
CA PHE A 24 -0.22 3.09 -2.80
C PHE A 24 -0.50 1.60 -2.96
N PHE A 25 -1.69 1.29 -3.49
CA PHE A 25 -2.14 -0.08 -3.73
C PHE A 25 -2.74 -0.22 -5.12
N LYS A 26 -2.56 -1.41 -5.69
CA LYS A 26 -3.40 -1.89 -6.78
C LYS A 26 -4.78 -2.21 -6.24
N VAL A 27 -5.82 -1.63 -6.83
CA VAL A 27 -7.22 -1.90 -6.51
C VAL A 27 -8.00 -2.31 -7.76
N TRP A 28 -8.91 -3.26 -7.60
CA TRP A 28 -9.86 -3.64 -8.64
C TRP A 28 -11.22 -3.01 -8.36
N PHE A 29 -11.74 -2.30 -9.35
CA PHE A 29 -13.06 -1.69 -9.29
C PHE A 29 -13.73 -1.74 -10.67
N LYS A 30 -14.97 -2.23 -10.70
CA LYS A 30 -15.82 -2.29 -11.91
C LYS A 30 -15.09 -2.82 -13.16
N GLY A 31 -14.37 -3.94 -12.99
CA GLY A 31 -13.73 -4.63 -14.12
C GLY A 31 -12.37 -4.10 -14.54
N ARG A 32 -11.77 -3.17 -13.78
CA ARG A 32 -10.49 -2.54 -14.12
C ARG A 32 -9.59 -2.42 -12.89
N MET A 33 -8.28 -2.49 -13.15
CA MET A 33 -7.25 -2.22 -12.15
C MET A 33 -6.89 -0.73 -12.13
N TYR A 34 -6.75 -0.18 -10.93
CA TYR A 34 -6.28 1.17 -10.67
C TYR A 34 -5.16 1.14 -9.64
N VAL A 35 -4.38 2.21 -9.58
CA VAL A 35 -3.46 2.49 -8.48
C VAL A 35 -4.09 3.60 -7.66
N GLU A 36 -4.22 3.39 -6.36
CA GLU A 36 -4.82 4.35 -5.44
C GLU A 36 -3.98 4.52 -4.19
N GLU A 37 -3.98 5.73 -3.66
CA GLU A 37 -3.40 6.05 -2.37
C GLU A 37 -4.40 5.74 -1.25
N LEU A 38 -4.16 4.69 -0.48
CA LEU A 38 -5.03 4.29 0.61
C LEU A 38 -4.58 4.93 1.92
N VAL A 39 -4.87 6.22 2.10
CA VAL A 39 -4.48 7.00 3.30
C VAL A 39 -5.02 6.43 4.62
N PHE A 40 -6.08 5.61 4.57
CA PHE A 40 -6.66 4.91 5.73
C PHE A 40 -6.04 3.53 5.99
N SER A 41 -5.09 3.10 5.15
CA SER A 41 -4.37 1.83 5.30
C SER A 41 -3.45 1.82 6.53
N PRO A 42 -3.02 0.65 7.01
CA PRO A 42 -2.06 0.56 8.12
C PRO A 42 -0.71 1.24 7.86
N TYR A 43 -0.38 1.51 6.60
CA TYR A 43 0.90 2.07 6.17
C TYR A 43 0.85 3.59 5.97
N GLY A 44 -0.32 4.22 6.18
CA GLY A 44 -0.53 5.63 5.89
C GLY A 44 -0.59 5.93 4.39
N GLY A 45 -0.72 7.21 4.05
CA GLY A 45 -0.54 7.71 2.68
C GLY A 45 0.91 8.07 2.37
N SER A 46 1.12 8.70 1.22
CA SER A 46 2.39 9.26 0.75
C SER A 46 3.02 10.26 1.72
N THR A 47 2.21 10.91 2.56
CA THR A 47 2.70 11.81 3.62
C THR A 47 3.20 11.08 4.88
N GLY A 48 3.13 9.75 4.90
CA GLY A 48 3.38 8.92 6.09
C GLY A 48 2.29 9.02 7.17
N GLN A 49 1.32 9.93 7.01
CA GLN A 49 0.22 10.09 7.95
C GLN A 49 -0.92 9.16 7.59
N ARG A 50 -1.48 8.52 8.62
CA ARG A 50 -2.69 7.73 8.49
C ARG A 50 -3.91 8.60 8.76
N CYS A 51 -4.92 8.47 7.92
CA CYS A 51 -6.24 8.99 8.22
C CYS A 51 -6.90 8.11 9.29
N GLU A 52 -6.98 8.61 10.52
CA GLU A 52 -7.53 7.88 11.67
C GLU A 52 -8.99 8.24 11.95
N VAL A 53 -9.40 9.45 11.59
CA VAL A 53 -10.79 9.91 11.76
C VAL A 53 -11.60 9.44 10.56
N SER A 54 -12.30 8.30 10.73
CA SER A 54 -13.06 7.61 9.66
C SER A 54 -14.01 8.54 8.89
N ASP A 55 -14.63 9.51 9.57
CA ASP A 55 -15.54 10.49 8.98
C ASP A 55 -14.87 11.49 8.04
N HIS A 56 -13.54 11.53 8.00
CA HIS A 56 -12.73 12.40 7.15
C HIS A 56 -11.93 11.60 6.12
N CYS A 57 -11.91 10.26 6.24
CA CYS A 57 -11.31 9.38 5.27
C CYS A 57 -12.29 9.16 4.10
N TRP A 58 -11.75 8.99 2.90
CA TRP A 58 -12.57 8.71 1.72
C TRP A 58 -13.04 7.25 1.65
N GLY A 59 -12.47 6.38 2.49
CA GLY A 59 -12.80 4.96 2.59
C GLY A 59 -12.38 4.36 3.92
N GLU A 60 -12.69 3.08 4.10
CA GLU A 60 -12.33 2.28 5.27
C GLU A 60 -11.99 0.85 4.84
N LEU A 61 -11.27 0.12 5.71
CA LEU A 61 -10.92 -1.27 5.47
C LEU A 61 -11.88 -2.19 6.21
N ASP A 62 -12.53 -3.10 5.48
CA ASP A 62 -13.27 -4.22 6.08
C ASP A 62 -12.34 -5.14 6.89
N LYS A 63 -11.10 -5.32 6.41
CA LYS A 63 -10.06 -6.13 7.05
C LYS A 63 -8.72 -5.44 6.99
N LYS A 64 -7.92 -5.58 8.06
CA LYS A 64 -6.55 -5.06 8.10
C LYS A 64 -5.73 -5.71 6.97
N LEU A 65 -5.06 -4.87 6.18
CA LEU A 65 -4.14 -5.33 5.14
C LEU A 65 -2.87 -5.92 5.77
N ASN A 66 -2.35 -6.97 5.16
CA ASN A 66 -1.05 -7.54 5.48
C ASN A 66 -0.21 -7.60 4.21
N SER A 67 0.88 -6.83 4.20
CA SER A 67 1.88 -6.80 3.15
C SER A 67 3.21 -7.21 3.74
N VAL A 68 3.84 -8.22 3.14
CA VAL A 68 5.19 -8.67 3.49
C VAL A 68 6.15 -8.12 2.46
N TRP A 69 7.10 -7.31 2.91
CA TRP A 69 8.15 -6.76 2.06
C TRP A 69 9.21 -7.83 1.78
N TRP A 70 9.51 -8.06 0.51
CA TRP A 70 10.56 -8.97 0.08
C TRP A 70 11.62 -8.18 -0.69
N ILE A 71 12.87 -8.29 -0.25
CA ILE A 71 14.01 -7.73 -0.96
C ILE A 71 14.69 -8.80 -1.80
N LYS A 72 15.05 -8.42 -3.02
CA LYS A 72 15.84 -9.26 -3.93
C LYS A 72 17.32 -8.98 -3.71
N ILE A 73 18.10 -10.00 -3.39
CA ILE A 73 19.53 -9.89 -3.13
C ILE A 73 20.31 -10.64 -4.21
N LYS A 74 21.42 -10.06 -4.64
CA LYS A 74 22.42 -10.73 -5.47
C LYS A 74 23.75 -10.79 -4.72
N LEU A 75 24.24 -12.00 -4.47
CA LEU A 75 25.53 -12.25 -3.83
C LEU A 75 26.67 -11.99 -4.82
N ALA A 76 27.88 -11.74 -4.31
CA ALA A 76 29.09 -11.52 -5.12
C ALA A 76 29.35 -12.66 -6.13
N GLY A 77 29.08 -13.91 -5.75
CA GLY A 77 29.16 -15.08 -6.62
C GLY A 77 28.03 -15.21 -7.65
N GLY A 78 27.18 -14.20 -7.83
CA GLY A 78 26.12 -14.15 -8.83
C GLY A 78 24.81 -14.83 -8.45
N ARG A 79 24.76 -15.56 -7.33
CA ARG A 79 23.54 -16.18 -6.80
C ARG A 79 22.51 -15.11 -6.43
N VAL A 80 21.27 -15.32 -6.86
CA VAL A 80 20.13 -14.44 -6.57
C VAL A 80 19.17 -15.14 -5.61
N GLY A 81 18.64 -14.39 -4.64
CA GLY A 81 17.65 -14.87 -3.69
C GLY A 81 16.70 -13.76 -3.24
N TRP A 82 15.73 -14.13 -2.44
CA TRP A 82 14.78 -13.22 -1.81
C TRP A 82 14.79 -13.43 -0.31
N THR A 83 14.69 -12.35 0.47
CA THR A 83 14.50 -12.41 1.93
C THR A 83 13.45 -11.38 2.34
N ASN A 84 12.73 -11.67 3.41
CA ASN A 84 11.81 -10.74 4.06
C ASN A 84 12.43 -10.06 5.29
N GLU A 85 13.71 -10.32 5.58
CA GLU A 85 14.46 -9.67 6.66
C GLU A 85 15.12 -8.36 6.18
N GLY A 86 14.33 -7.49 5.54
CA GLY A 86 14.83 -6.26 4.92
C GLY A 86 15.52 -5.30 5.89
N GLU A 87 15.04 -5.25 7.14
CA GLU A 87 15.60 -4.42 8.23
C GLU A 87 17.06 -4.76 8.57
N ASN A 88 17.54 -5.96 8.21
CA ASN A 88 18.93 -6.35 8.41
C ASN A 88 19.88 -5.77 7.35
N PHE A 89 19.36 -5.06 6.35
CA PHE A 89 20.12 -4.49 5.24
C PHE A 89 19.99 -2.97 5.23
N SER A 90 21.12 -2.26 5.27
CA SER A 90 21.14 -0.81 5.13
C SER A 90 20.75 -0.38 3.72
N GLY A 91 20.01 0.73 3.62
CA GLY A 91 19.53 1.28 2.36
C GLY A 91 18.46 0.44 1.66
N ALA A 92 17.83 -0.51 2.36
CA ALA A 92 16.72 -1.30 1.83
C ALA A 92 15.46 -0.47 1.56
N ASP A 93 15.36 0.71 2.17
CA ASP A 93 14.31 1.73 2.00
C ASP A 93 14.77 2.93 1.17
N ALA A 94 16.04 2.99 0.75
CA ALA A 94 16.58 4.12 0.01
C ALA A 94 16.13 4.07 -1.46
N CYS A 95 15.51 5.15 -1.92
CA CYS A 95 15.35 5.43 -3.34
C CYS A 95 16.72 5.90 -3.86
N GLY A 96 17.43 5.00 -4.55
CA GLY A 96 18.79 5.24 -5.06
C GLY A 96 18.93 6.35 -6.09
#